data_AF-A0A4Q3A1X5-F1
#
_entry.id   AF-A0A4Q3A1X5-F1
#
_cell.length_a   1.000
_cell.length_b   1.000
_cell.length_c   1.000
_cell.angle_alpha   90.00
_cell.angle_beta   90.00
_cell.angle_gamma   90.00
#
_symmetry.space_group_name_H-M   'P 1'
#
loop_
_entity.id
_entity.type
_entity.pdbx_description
1 polymer ?
#
loop_
_entity_poly.entity_id
_entity_poly.type
_entity_poly.pdbx_seq_one_letter_code
_entity_poly.pdbx_strand_id
1 'polypeptide(L)'
;MFYLQRKCHLSVGFVAKIAFYNYEVRANDGSKHCQQNIIITNHPALFCNLSPNPLSLSVSDRQVYMKKNILSLAAVAMLGMASCSEDFEVAAPYKDVTVVYGIWDKDDTAHYVRIQKAFLDEKKSALDMSKVSDSSYYNNISVVVREISAAKQIIRTLPLEKIPDLAKEGYQKDPPANDQGFFQNPNNGYKVKTQLDSNKTYRLVITNNLTGNVDSSEIPIVGTIYTRTLMLGYEMFFARSSSKFALNIEKTANAKYYEVIIRFNYTDLNVVTNDSTKRHVDMTLGRILATGESLRLEVVNSQFYSFLAESIGPPPNSNIRRKMGYVDFLLYAGSNELYQYELVSNGQGGITNDQIRPVFTNIKGANTVGLMASRSHNFYLNYNIAAQTIDSLIKNPVTSPLNIIK
;
A
#
# COMPACT_ATOMS: atom_id res chain seq x y z
N MET A 1 -37.74 -31.30 -26.75
CA MET A 1 -37.72 -32.68 -26.22
C MET A 1 -36.43 -32.82 -25.42
N PHE A 2 -36.51 -33.04 -24.08
CA PHE A 2 -35.42 -33.25 -23.08
C PHE A 2 -34.15 -32.35 -23.16
N TYR A 3 -33.91 -31.40 -22.24
CA TYR A 3 -33.38 -31.52 -20.85
C TYR A 3 -31.85 -31.83 -20.77
N LEU A 4 -31.04 -31.46 -19.75
CA LEU A 4 -31.24 -30.96 -18.37
C LEU A 4 -29.92 -30.24 -17.88
N GLN A 5 -29.85 -29.12 -17.11
CA GLN A 5 -30.80 -28.05 -16.81
C GLN A 5 -30.15 -26.65 -16.52
N ARG A 6 -29.39 -26.45 -15.41
CA ARG A 6 -29.10 -25.11 -14.83
C ARG A 6 -27.91 -25.01 -13.83
N LYS A 7 -27.32 -23.80 -13.76
CA LYS A 7 -26.81 -22.99 -12.59
C LYS A 7 -25.98 -23.63 -11.45
N CYS A 8 -24.90 -22.94 -11.05
CA CYS A 8 -24.92 -22.02 -9.88
C CYS A 8 -23.63 -21.16 -9.74
N HIS A 9 -23.75 -19.97 -9.14
CA HIS A 9 -22.61 -19.17 -8.67
C HIS A 9 -22.24 -19.57 -7.24
N LEU A 10 -20.95 -19.53 -6.90
CA LEU A 10 -20.48 -19.35 -5.52
C LEU A 10 -19.36 -18.30 -5.52
N SER A 11 -19.55 -17.21 -4.79
CA SER A 11 -18.56 -16.14 -4.66
C SER A 11 -17.71 -16.36 -3.41
N VAL A 12 -16.44 -16.74 -3.58
CA VAL A 12 -15.46 -16.75 -2.48
C VAL A 12 -14.90 -15.33 -2.31
N GLY A 13 -15.61 -14.50 -1.53
CA GLY A 13 -15.17 -13.15 -1.22
C GLY A 13 -14.10 -13.13 -0.13
N PHE A 14 -12.82 -13.13 -0.52
CA PHE A 14 -11.71 -13.02 0.43
C PHE A 14 -11.47 -11.56 0.84
N VAL A 15 -12.15 -11.11 1.89
CA VAL A 15 -11.99 -9.75 2.44
C VAL A 15 -10.77 -9.71 3.38
N ALA A 16 -9.62 -9.32 2.83
CA ALA A 16 -8.42 -9.03 3.62
C ALA A 16 -8.54 -7.68 4.37
N LYS A 17 -9.40 -7.64 5.40
CA LYS A 17 -9.43 -6.53 6.36
C LYS A 17 -8.29 -6.71 7.37
N ILE A 18 -7.24 -5.89 7.26
CA ILE A 18 -6.26 -5.74 8.32
C ILE A 18 -6.87 -4.87 9.41
N ALA A 19 -7.23 -5.50 10.53
CA ALA A 19 -7.56 -4.84 11.79
C ALA A 19 -7.11 -5.75 12.93
N PHE A 20 -6.29 -5.23 13.85
CA PHE A 20 -5.94 -5.95 15.07
C PHE A 20 -7.15 -5.99 16.01
N TYR A 21 -7.48 -7.16 16.56
CA TYR A 21 -7.63 -7.38 18.01
C TYR A 21 -7.89 -8.86 18.31
N ASN A 22 -7.25 -9.40 19.35
CA ASN A 22 -7.44 -10.79 19.79
C ASN A 22 -8.68 -10.94 20.67
N TYR A 23 -9.52 -11.94 20.38
CA TYR A 23 -10.36 -12.62 21.37
C TYR A 23 -10.60 -14.07 20.94
N GLU A 24 -10.20 -15.04 21.76
CA GLU A 24 -10.56 -16.45 21.57
C GLU A 24 -11.96 -16.75 22.13
N VAL A 25 -12.79 -17.46 21.37
CA VAL A 25 -13.92 -18.23 21.89
C VAL A 25 -13.98 -19.58 21.15
N ARG A 26 -13.90 -20.69 21.89
CA ARG A 26 -14.09 -22.05 21.37
C ARG A 26 -15.58 -22.44 21.46
N ALA A 27 -16.11 -23.13 20.44
CA ALA A 27 -16.87 -24.38 20.61
C ALA A 27 -17.35 -25.02 19.28
N ASN A 28 -17.00 -26.29 19.10
CA ASN A 28 -17.76 -27.43 18.56
C ASN A 28 -18.49 -27.43 17.18
N ASP A 29 -18.49 -28.64 16.61
CA ASP A 29 -19.16 -29.10 15.37
C ASP A 29 -20.65 -29.46 15.60
N GLY A 30 -21.48 -29.50 14.53
CA GLY A 30 -22.93 -29.74 14.65
C GLY A 30 -23.83 -29.63 13.39
N SER A 31 -23.62 -30.48 12.38
CA SER A 31 -24.64 -31.05 11.46
C SER A 31 -25.82 -30.22 10.85
N LYS A 32 -25.78 -30.04 9.52
CA LYS A 32 -26.84 -30.19 8.48
C LYS A 32 -28.35 -29.90 8.81
N HIS A 33 -28.97 -28.96 8.07
CA HIS A 33 -30.03 -29.18 7.03
C HIS A 33 -30.94 -27.94 6.82
N CYS A 34 -31.31 -27.64 5.56
CA CYS A 34 -32.44 -26.74 5.23
C CYS A 34 -33.26 -27.26 4.02
N GLN A 35 -34.57 -27.03 4.06
CA GLN A 35 -35.50 -27.05 2.92
C GLN A 35 -36.21 -25.70 2.86
N GLN A 36 -36.73 -25.29 1.68
CA GLN A 36 -37.84 -24.34 1.59
C GLN A 36 -38.59 -24.42 0.25
N ASN A 37 -39.90 -24.17 0.30
CA ASN A 37 -40.83 -24.16 -0.84
C ASN A 37 -41.21 -22.72 -1.22
N ILE A 38 -41.82 -22.51 -2.40
CA ILE A 38 -42.72 -21.37 -2.70
C ILE A 38 -43.65 -21.71 -3.89
N ILE A 39 -44.76 -20.96 -4.04
CA ILE A 39 -46.02 -21.37 -4.72
C ILE A 39 -46.29 -20.57 -6.03
N ILE A 40 -47.24 -21.03 -6.85
CA ILE A 40 -47.65 -20.51 -8.19
C ILE A 40 -49.04 -19.84 -8.14
N THR A 41 -49.28 -18.81 -8.97
CA THR A 41 -50.63 -18.28 -9.35
C THR A 41 -50.70 -17.86 -10.84
N ASN A 42 -51.90 -17.52 -11.36
CA ASN A 42 -52.32 -17.72 -12.78
C ASN A 42 -52.65 -16.45 -13.61
N HIS A 43 -52.39 -16.51 -14.94
CA HIS A 43 -53.20 -16.20 -16.17
C HIS A 43 -54.37 -15.15 -16.20
N PRO A 44 -54.98 -14.77 -17.38
CA PRO A 44 -54.79 -15.18 -18.81
C PRO A 44 -54.82 -14.05 -19.91
N ALA A 45 -54.86 -14.45 -21.21
CA ALA A 45 -55.27 -13.73 -22.44
C ALA A 45 -54.29 -12.68 -23.08
N LEU A 46 -54.12 -12.52 -24.41
CA LEU A 46 -54.53 -13.18 -25.69
C LEU A 46 -53.48 -12.79 -26.81
N PHE A 47 -53.57 -12.84 -28.16
CA PHE A 47 -54.64 -13.06 -29.18
C PHE A 47 -54.10 -13.58 -30.57
N CYS A 48 -54.64 -13.08 -31.71
CA CYS A 48 -54.49 -13.45 -33.14
C CYS A 48 -53.21 -12.93 -33.88
N ASN A 49 -52.87 -13.27 -35.16
CA ASN A 49 -53.59 -13.97 -36.26
C ASN A 49 -52.65 -14.66 -37.31
N LEU A 50 -53.20 -15.53 -38.19
CA LEU A 50 -52.52 -16.19 -39.34
C LEU A 50 -53.44 -16.38 -40.57
N SER A 51 -52.89 -16.49 -41.79
CA SER A 51 -53.63 -16.84 -43.04
C SER A 51 -52.68 -17.24 -44.21
N PRO A 52 -53.12 -17.83 -45.34
CA PRO A 52 -52.93 -19.29 -45.53
C PRO A 52 -52.32 -19.76 -46.88
N ASN A 53 -52.14 -21.07 -47.01
CA ASN A 53 -51.63 -21.79 -48.21
C ASN A 53 -52.64 -21.85 -49.38
N PRO A 54 -52.21 -22.31 -50.57
CA PRO A 54 -52.53 -23.71 -50.92
C PRO A 54 -51.40 -24.51 -51.63
N LEU A 55 -51.60 -25.82 -51.74
CA LEU A 55 -50.74 -26.81 -52.44
C LEU A 55 -51.36 -27.25 -53.78
N SER A 56 -50.55 -27.69 -54.76
CA SER A 56 -50.75 -28.94 -55.54
C SER A 56 -49.76 -29.07 -56.72
N LEU A 57 -49.77 -30.25 -57.36
CA LEU A 57 -48.99 -30.71 -58.54
C LEU A 57 -47.49 -30.98 -58.28
N SER A 58 -46.87 -32.00 -58.86
CA SER A 58 -47.36 -33.32 -59.33
C SER A 58 -46.16 -34.28 -59.42
N VAL A 59 -46.38 -35.61 -59.35
CA VAL A 59 -45.28 -36.60 -59.42
C VAL A 59 -45.03 -37.03 -60.87
N SER A 60 -43.77 -37.07 -61.28
CA SER A 60 -43.31 -37.73 -62.50
C SER A 60 -41.90 -38.29 -62.30
N ASP A 61 -41.77 -39.62 -62.29
CA ASP A 61 -40.49 -40.30 -62.06
C ASP A 61 -39.53 -40.19 -63.24
N ARG A 62 -38.27 -39.83 -62.97
CA ARG A 62 -37.12 -40.18 -63.82
C ARG A 62 -35.91 -40.60 -62.99
N GLN A 63 -35.58 -41.89 -63.08
CA GLN A 63 -34.33 -42.48 -62.60
C GLN A 63 -33.12 -41.86 -63.32
N VAL A 64 -32.16 -41.29 -62.57
CA VAL A 64 -30.84 -40.90 -63.10
C VAL A 64 -29.72 -41.29 -62.13
N TYR A 65 -29.13 -42.45 -62.39
CA TYR A 65 -27.76 -42.89 -62.10
C TYR A 65 -26.92 -42.13 -61.05
N MET A 66 -26.58 -42.83 -59.97
CA MET A 66 -25.47 -42.50 -59.08
C MET A 66 -24.13 -42.43 -59.85
N LYS A 67 -23.63 -41.22 -60.16
CA LYS A 67 -22.20 -41.03 -60.46
C LYS A 67 -21.38 -40.96 -59.17
N LYS A 68 -20.26 -41.68 -59.15
CA LYS A 68 -19.44 -41.95 -57.97
C LYS A 68 -18.54 -40.76 -57.62
N ASN A 69 -19.14 -39.66 -57.17
CA ASN A 69 -18.48 -38.36 -56.89
C ASN A 69 -17.62 -38.37 -55.60
N ILE A 70 -16.66 -39.29 -55.51
CA ILE A 70 -15.70 -39.40 -54.41
C ILE A 70 -14.68 -38.23 -54.44
N LEU A 71 -14.38 -37.70 -55.64
CA LEU A 71 -13.38 -36.66 -55.86
C LEU A 71 -13.72 -35.35 -55.10
N SER A 72 -14.99 -34.96 -55.06
CA SER A 72 -15.46 -33.75 -54.37
C SER A 72 -15.40 -33.85 -52.84
N LEU A 73 -15.46 -35.06 -52.28
CA LEU A 73 -15.31 -35.27 -50.82
C LEU A 73 -13.83 -35.24 -50.42
N ALA A 74 -12.95 -35.78 -51.27
CA ALA A 74 -11.49 -35.72 -51.07
C ALA A 74 -10.94 -34.28 -51.11
N ALA A 75 -11.47 -33.42 -52.00
CA ALA A 75 -11.07 -32.02 -52.08
C ALA A 75 -11.36 -31.22 -50.79
N VAL A 76 -12.51 -31.47 -50.15
CA VAL A 76 -12.87 -30.86 -48.87
C VAL A 76 -11.97 -31.38 -47.74
N ALA A 77 -11.60 -32.67 -47.75
CA ALA A 77 -10.71 -33.25 -46.75
C ALA A 77 -9.29 -32.66 -46.78
N MET A 78 -8.76 -32.29 -47.96
CA MET A 78 -7.43 -31.66 -48.08
C MET A 78 -7.37 -30.26 -47.48
N LEU A 79 -8.47 -29.50 -47.50
CA LEU A 79 -8.54 -28.16 -46.90
C LEU A 79 -8.48 -28.21 -45.35
N GLY A 80 -8.76 -29.35 -44.73
CA GLY A 80 -8.66 -29.54 -43.28
C GLY A 80 -7.23 -29.71 -42.73
N MET A 81 -6.22 -29.78 -43.60
CA MET A 81 -4.81 -29.90 -43.18
C MET A 81 -4.06 -28.57 -43.08
N ALA A 82 -4.73 -27.44 -43.32
CA ALA A 82 -4.23 -26.11 -43.00
C ALA A 82 -4.29 -25.86 -41.49
N SER A 83 -3.47 -26.59 -40.73
CA SER A 83 -3.24 -26.37 -39.31
C SER A 83 -2.47 -25.06 -39.14
N CYS A 84 -3.18 -23.94 -39.05
CA CYS A 84 -2.61 -22.71 -38.51
C CYS A 84 -1.95 -23.02 -37.17
N SER A 85 -0.67 -22.69 -37.01
CA SER A 85 -0.07 -22.73 -35.68
C SER A 85 -0.64 -21.55 -34.89
N GLU A 86 -1.53 -21.86 -33.95
CA GLU A 86 -1.95 -20.94 -32.88
C GLU A 86 -0.77 -20.78 -31.90
N ASP A 87 0.35 -20.26 -32.39
CA ASP A 87 1.54 -19.87 -31.62
C ASP A 87 1.21 -18.59 -30.83
N PHE A 88 0.27 -18.72 -29.90
CA PHE A 88 -0.22 -17.65 -29.07
C PHE A 88 0.86 -17.22 -28.07
N GLU A 89 1.53 -16.11 -28.35
CA GLU A 89 2.51 -15.49 -27.44
C GLU A 89 1.82 -15.05 -26.13
N VAL A 90 1.90 -15.91 -25.10
CA VAL A 90 1.27 -15.70 -23.78
C VAL A 90 1.85 -14.47 -23.05
N ALA A 91 3.07 -14.05 -23.40
CA ALA A 91 3.75 -12.90 -22.83
C ALA A 91 4.01 -11.84 -23.91
N ALA A 92 3.87 -10.56 -23.55
CA ALA A 92 4.29 -9.46 -24.41
C ALA A 92 5.84 -9.40 -24.51
N PRO A 93 6.41 -8.88 -25.62
CA PRO A 93 7.86 -8.74 -25.77
C PRO A 93 8.53 -8.02 -24.59
N TYR A 94 9.66 -8.58 -24.12
CA TYR A 94 10.39 -8.08 -22.97
C TYR A 94 10.75 -6.58 -23.11
N LYS A 95 10.56 -5.84 -22.02
CA LYS A 95 11.01 -4.45 -21.87
C LYS A 95 11.91 -4.34 -20.66
N ASP A 96 13.05 -3.67 -20.83
CA ASP A 96 13.92 -3.28 -19.72
C ASP A 96 13.25 -2.13 -18.95
N VAL A 97 12.50 -2.47 -17.90
CA VAL A 97 11.79 -1.50 -17.04
C VAL A 97 12.59 -1.27 -15.76
N THR A 98 13.16 -0.08 -15.61
CA THR A 98 13.89 0.31 -14.40
C THR A 98 12.91 0.62 -13.26
N VAL A 99 13.13 0.01 -12.11
CA VAL A 99 12.34 0.20 -10.88
C VAL A 99 13.22 0.90 -9.84
N VAL A 100 12.83 2.10 -9.39
CA VAL A 100 13.67 2.96 -8.54
C VAL A 100 12.91 3.45 -7.32
N TYR A 101 13.44 3.21 -6.12
CA TYR A 101 12.86 3.71 -4.86
C TYR A 101 13.90 4.32 -3.93
N GLY A 102 13.60 5.51 -3.39
CA GLY A 102 14.40 6.16 -2.34
C GLY A 102 13.62 7.32 -1.69
N ILE A 103 13.58 7.36 -0.36
CA ILE A 103 13.03 8.48 0.41
C ILE A 103 14.15 9.00 1.29
N TRP A 104 14.57 10.24 1.09
CA TRP A 104 15.74 10.83 1.77
C TRP A 104 15.30 11.82 2.85
N ASP A 105 15.93 11.75 4.03
CA ASP A 105 15.74 12.72 5.11
C ASP A 105 16.90 13.73 5.11
N LYS A 106 16.64 14.99 5.45
CA LYS A 106 17.70 16.00 5.52
C LYS A 106 18.74 15.67 6.59
N ASP A 107 18.27 15.11 7.69
CA ASP A 107 19.02 14.98 8.94
C ASP A 107 19.71 13.59 9.05
N ASP A 108 19.51 12.71 8.05
CA ASP A 108 20.28 11.48 7.84
C ASP A 108 21.71 11.76 7.31
N THR A 109 22.69 10.95 7.73
CA THR A 109 24.10 11.07 7.30
C THR A 109 24.44 10.28 6.03
N ALA A 110 23.58 9.34 5.63
CA ALA A 110 23.75 8.52 4.45
C ALA A 110 22.39 8.19 3.83
N HIS A 111 22.32 8.28 2.50
CA HIS A 111 21.08 8.20 1.74
C HIS A 111 21.14 7.04 0.75
N TYR A 112 20.02 6.34 0.61
CA TYR A 112 19.96 5.07 -0.13
C TYR A 112 18.95 5.16 -1.28
N VAL A 113 19.25 4.44 -2.36
CA VAL A 113 18.34 4.19 -3.48
C VAL A 113 18.39 2.71 -3.83
N ARG A 114 17.22 2.08 -3.89
CA ARG A 114 17.05 0.72 -4.39
C ARG A 114 16.72 0.80 -5.88
N ILE A 115 17.61 0.25 -6.71
CA ILE A 115 17.45 0.20 -8.17
C ILE A 115 17.37 -1.27 -8.58
N GLN A 116 16.28 -1.63 -9.25
CA GLN A 116 15.97 -2.97 -9.74
C GLN A 116 15.47 -2.89 -11.19
N LYS A 117 15.29 -4.04 -11.83
CA LYS A 117 14.63 -4.17 -13.14
C LYS A 117 13.43 -5.10 -13.05
N ALA A 118 12.44 -4.92 -13.92
CA ALA A 118 11.42 -5.94 -14.15
C ALA A 118 11.99 -7.13 -14.93
N PHE A 119 11.37 -8.30 -14.77
CA PHE A 119 11.68 -9.51 -15.53
C PHE A 119 10.40 -10.06 -16.17
N LEU A 120 10.54 -10.55 -17.41
CA LEU A 120 9.49 -11.23 -18.16
C LEU A 120 10.18 -12.22 -19.12
N ASP A 121 9.63 -13.43 -19.24
CA ASP A 121 10.17 -14.54 -20.02
C ASP A 121 8.98 -15.41 -20.40
N GLU A 122 8.84 -15.78 -21.68
CA GLU A 122 7.74 -16.62 -22.19
C GLU A 122 7.77 -18.05 -21.63
N LYS A 123 8.94 -18.53 -21.20
CA LYS A 123 9.26 -19.94 -20.95
C LYS A 123 9.59 -20.22 -19.48
N LYS A 124 9.68 -19.18 -18.64
CA LYS A 124 9.87 -19.31 -17.18
C LYS A 124 8.74 -18.62 -16.43
N SER A 125 8.29 -19.23 -15.33
CA SER A 125 7.31 -18.56 -14.48
C SER A 125 7.93 -17.34 -13.77
N ALA A 126 7.11 -16.33 -13.49
CA ALA A 126 7.52 -15.19 -12.66
C ALA A 126 7.98 -15.62 -11.26
N LEU A 127 7.45 -16.73 -10.75
CA LEU A 127 7.82 -17.34 -9.47
C LEU A 127 9.21 -18.01 -9.51
N ASP A 128 9.66 -18.51 -10.66
CA ASP A 128 10.99 -19.10 -10.78
C ASP A 128 12.05 -18.03 -11.07
N MET A 129 11.69 -17.00 -11.83
CA MET A 129 12.54 -15.81 -11.98
C MET A 129 12.71 -15.03 -10.67
N SER A 130 11.67 -14.91 -9.83
CA SER A 130 11.77 -14.19 -8.55
C SER A 130 12.70 -14.85 -7.52
N LYS A 131 13.06 -16.13 -7.70
CA LYS A 131 14.06 -16.86 -6.90
C LYS A 131 15.51 -16.50 -7.28
N VAL A 132 15.73 -15.80 -8.39
CA VAL A 132 17.06 -15.51 -8.95
C VAL A 132 17.34 -14.00 -8.92
N SER A 133 18.43 -13.58 -8.28
CA SER A 133 18.79 -12.16 -8.13
C SER A 133 18.97 -11.42 -9.45
N ASP A 134 19.52 -12.12 -10.44
CA ASP A 134 19.93 -11.56 -11.72
C ASP A 134 18.72 -11.23 -12.62
N SER A 135 17.54 -11.76 -12.28
CA SER A 135 16.26 -11.33 -12.84
C SER A 135 15.88 -9.91 -12.41
N SER A 136 16.23 -9.48 -11.19
CA SER A 136 15.82 -8.17 -10.65
C SER A 136 16.92 -7.11 -10.54
N TYR A 137 18.18 -7.41 -10.88
CA TYR A 137 19.28 -6.45 -10.76
C TYR A 137 20.04 -6.21 -12.06
N TYR A 138 20.68 -5.04 -12.14
CA TYR A 138 21.62 -4.69 -13.19
C TYR A 138 23.06 -5.04 -12.77
N ASN A 139 23.81 -5.60 -13.72
CA ASN A 139 25.23 -5.94 -13.54
C ASN A 139 26.14 -4.76 -13.87
N ASN A 140 25.74 -3.85 -14.76
CA ASN A 140 26.56 -2.74 -15.24
C ASN A 140 25.74 -1.44 -15.40
N ILE A 141 25.44 -0.77 -14.29
CA ILE A 141 24.89 0.59 -14.26
C ILE A 141 25.84 1.54 -13.52
N SER A 142 25.94 2.78 -13.99
CA SER A 142 26.50 3.90 -13.24
C SER A 142 25.37 4.65 -12.53
N VAL A 143 25.58 5.07 -11.28
CA VAL A 143 24.57 5.76 -10.47
C VAL A 143 25.22 6.97 -9.79
N VAL A 144 24.67 8.16 -10.02
CA VAL A 144 25.17 9.41 -9.44
C VAL A 144 24.00 10.30 -8.98
N VAL A 145 24.22 11.16 -7.99
CA VAL A 145 23.35 12.31 -7.73
C VAL A 145 24.08 13.60 -8.10
N ARG A 146 23.38 14.51 -8.79
CA ARG A 146 23.84 15.87 -9.07
C ARG A 146 23.18 16.81 -8.08
N GLU A 147 23.96 17.55 -7.31
CA GLU A 147 23.47 18.61 -6.45
C GLU A 147 23.33 19.90 -7.26
N ILE A 148 22.14 20.49 -7.26
CA ILE A 148 21.75 21.63 -8.09
C ILE A 148 21.40 22.82 -7.20
N SER A 149 21.97 23.99 -7.50
CA SER A 149 21.71 25.25 -6.78
C SER A 149 20.32 25.82 -7.08
N ALA A 150 19.86 26.78 -6.28
CA ALA A 150 18.67 27.58 -6.58
C ALA A 150 18.76 28.28 -7.95
N ALA A 151 19.96 28.68 -8.38
CA ALA A 151 20.26 29.22 -9.72
C ALA A 151 20.37 28.14 -10.82
N LYS A 152 19.88 26.93 -10.54
CA LYS A 152 19.87 25.73 -11.42
C LYS A 152 21.22 25.29 -12.00
N GLN A 153 22.32 25.71 -11.39
CA GLN A 153 23.68 25.24 -11.73
C GLN A 153 24.00 23.95 -10.98
N ILE A 154 24.69 23.01 -11.63
CA ILE A 154 25.21 21.81 -10.98
C ILE A 154 26.42 22.22 -10.13
N ILE A 155 26.33 22.05 -8.81
CA ILE A 155 27.40 22.37 -7.86
C ILE A 155 28.42 21.23 -7.82
N ARG A 156 27.93 19.99 -7.73
CA ARG A 156 28.75 18.77 -7.62
C ARG A 156 27.98 17.54 -8.13
N THR A 157 28.72 16.55 -8.59
CA THR A 157 28.21 15.20 -8.89
C THR A 157 28.83 14.23 -7.89
N LEU A 158 28.00 13.43 -7.22
CA LEU A 158 28.41 12.43 -6.23
C LEU A 158 28.05 11.04 -6.76
N PRO A 159 29.01 10.11 -6.91
CA PRO A 159 28.68 8.72 -7.20
C PRO A 159 27.98 8.05 -6.02
N LEU A 160 27.09 7.09 -6.30
CA LEU A 160 26.53 6.20 -5.29
C LEU A 160 27.30 4.88 -5.29
N GLU A 161 27.75 4.46 -4.11
CA GLU A 161 28.40 3.19 -3.86
C GLU A 161 27.39 2.04 -3.93
N LYS A 162 27.68 0.96 -4.67
CA LYS A 162 26.82 -0.23 -4.72
C LYS A 162 27.03 -1.07 -3.46
N ILE A 163 26.03 -1.07 -2.57
CA ILE A 163 26.00 -1.91 -1.38
C ILE A 163 25.37 -3.26 -1.77
N PRO A 164 26.08 -4.40 -1.64
CA PRO A 164 25.55 -5.70 -2.06
C PRO A 164 24.50 -6.28 -1.09
N ASP A 165 24.48 -5.78 0.14
CA ASP A 165 23.63 -6.26 1.23
C ASP A 165 23.21 -5.10 2.15
N LEU A 166 22.05 -4.52 1.88
CA LEU A 166 21.46 -3.47 2.69
C LEU A 166 20.97 -3.94 4.08
N ALA A 167 20.93 -5.25 4.39
CA ALA A 167 20.53 -5.70 5.72
C ALA A 167 21.56 -5.29 6.79
N LYS A 168 22.83 -5.19 6.41
CA LYS A 168 23.92 -4.63 7.23
C LYS A 168 23.82 -3.12 7.44
N GLU A 169 23.02 -2.43 6.64
CA GLU A 169 22.69 -1.01 6.74
C GLU A 169 21.34 -0.79 7.45
N GLY A 170 20.73 -1.84 8.00
CA GLY A 170 19.45 -1.82 8.71
C GLY A 170 18.21 -2.14 7.86
N TYR A 171 18.32 -2.16 6.52
CA TYR A 171 17.19 -2.43 5.62
C TYR A 171 17.10 -3.93 5.30
N GLN A 172 16.59 -4.69 6.26
CA GLN A 172 16.25 -6.10 6.06
C GLN A 172 15.15 -6.25 5.00
N LYS A 173 15.10 -7.40 4.32
CA LYS A 173 13.94 -7.82 3.54
C LYS A 173 12.95 -8.51 4.46
N ASP A 174 11.66 -8.42 4.14
CA ASP A 174 10.64 -9.22 4.80
C ASP A 174 10.92 -10.73 4.62
N PRO A 175 10.62 -11.57 5.62
CA PRO A 175 10.65 -13.02 5.46
C PRO A 175 9.63 -13.43 4.37
N PRO A 176 9.88 -14.51 3.62
CA PRO A 176 8.93 -14.98 2.62
C PRO A 176 7.64 -15.43 3.32
N ALA A 177 6.49 -14.95 2.84
CA ALA A 177 5.19 -15.18 3.49
C ALA A 177 4.68 -16.65 3.39
N ASN A 178 5.35 -17.47 2.56
CA ASN A 178 5.07 -18.85 2.23
C ASN A 178 6.27 -19.43 1.46
N ASP A 179 6.16 -20.64 0.90
CA ASP A 179 7.21 -21.27 0.08
C ASP A 179 7.50 -20.56 -1.26
N GLN A 180 6.78 -19.47 -1.60
CA GLN A 180 6.99 -18.68 -2.81
C GLN A 180 8.13 -17.67 -2.61
N GLY A 181 9.32 -18.19 -2.32
CA GLY A 181 10.48 -17.40 -1.96
C GLY A 181 10.99 -16.49 -3.07
N PHE A 182 10.92 -15.17 -2.84
CA PHE A 182 11.80 -14.22 -3.51
C PHE A 182 13.26 -14.44 -3.07
N PHE A 183 14.25 -14.14 -3.93
CA PHE A 183 15.65 -14.21 -3.52
C PHE A 183 15.92 -13.31 -2.30
N GLN A 184 16.47 -13.89 -1.24
CA GLN A 184 16.80 -13.13 -0.03
C GLN A 184 18.17 -12.46 -0.15
N ASN A 185 19.14 -13.08 -0.82
CA ASN A 185 20.46 -12.51 -1.10
C ASN A 185 20.79 -12.56 -2.60
N PRO A 186 21.59 -11.60 -3.13
CA PRO A 186 21.96 -10.31 -2.53
C PRO A 186 20.76 -9.40 -2.23
N ASN A 187 21.01 -8.36 -1.43
CA ASN A 187 20.05 -7.30 -1.11
C ASN A 187 20.65 -5.97 -1.58
N ASN A 188 20.86 -5.85 -2.89
CA ASN A 188 21.59 -4.72 -3.49
C ASN A 188 20.85 -3.39 -3.31
N GLY A 189 21.61 -2.34 -3.04
CA GLY A 189 21.21 -0.94 -3.13
C GLY A 189 22.38 -0.03 -3.48
N TYR A 190 22.12 1.28 -3.52
CA TYR A 190 23.08 2.31 -3.90
C TYR A 190 23.09 3.40 -2.83
N LYS A 191 24.27 3.78 -2.31
CA LYS A 191 24.45 4.62 -1.13
C LYS A 191 25.27 5.87 -1.44
N VAL A 192 24.86 7.03 -0.93
CA VAL A 192 25.69 8.26 -0.90
C VAL A 192 25.78 8.81 0.53
N LYS A 193 27.00 9.12 0.98
CA LYS A 193 27.24 9.84 2.24
C LYS A 193 27.40 11.33 1.94
N THR A 194 26.42 12.14 2.33
CA THR A 194 26.48 13.60 2.22
C THR A 194 25.46 14.23 3.17
N GLN A 195 25.78 15.40 3.71
CA GLN A 195 24.73 16.29 4.22
C GLN A 195 23.86 16.76 3.06
N LEU A 196 22.55 16.88 3.30
CA LEU A 196 21.60 17.47 2.37
C LEU A 196 21.19 18.90 2.77
N ASP A 197 20.87 19.70 1.76
CA ASP A 197 20.46 21.10 1.90
C ASP A 197 19.08 21.32 1.25
N SER A 198 18.13 21.81 2.04
CA SER A 198 16.76 22.10 1.60
C SER A 198 16.66 23.30 0.66
N ASN A 199 17.73 24.10 0.51
CA ASN A 199 17.83 25.17 -0.48
C ASN A 199 18.32 24.68 -1.86
N LYS A 200 18.56 23.37 -2.01
CA LYS A 200 19.09 22.74 -3.22
C LYS A 200 18.14 21.67 -3.74
N THR A 201 18.31 21.33 -5.01
CA THR A 201 17.59 20.21 -5.67
C THR A 201 18.58 19.09 -5.98
N TYR A 202 18.20 17.83 -5.76
CA TYR A 202 19.06 16.68 -5.98
C TYR A 202 18.52 15.86 -7.14
N ARG A 203 19.33 15.72 -8.21
CA ARG A 203 18.97 14.95 -9.39
C ARG A 203 19.72 13.63 -9.42
N LEU A 204 19.02 12.54 -9.09
CA LEU A 204 19.46 11.18 -9.35
C LEU A 204 19.60 10.97 -10.86
N VAL A 205 20.68 10.35 -11.29
CA VAL A 205 20.92 9.91 -12.66
C VAL A 205 21.45 8.48 -12.63
N ILE A 206 20.80 7.61 -13.38
CA ILE A 206 21.14 6.20 -13.56
C ILE A 206 21.49 6.03 -15.03
N THR A 207 22.61 5.38 -15.34
CA THR A 207 23.04 5.10 -16.72
C THR A 207 23.28 3.62 -16.88
N ASN A 208 22.56 2.98 -17.80
CA ASN A 208 22.85 1.61 -18.22
C ASN A 208 24.05 1.63 -19.17
N ASN A 209 25.18 1.14 -18.70
CA ASN A 209 26.45 1.23 -19.43
C ASN A 209 26.53 0.25 -20.62
N LEU A 210 25.53 -0.61 -20.81
CA LEU A 210 25.43 -1.53 -21.95
C LEU A 210 24.53 -0.97 -23.06
N THR A 211 23.45 -0.26 -22.72
CA THR A 211 22.49 0.29 -23.70
C THR A 211 22.65 1.79 -23.95
N GLY A 212 23.34 2.51 -23.06
CA GLY A 212 23.41 3.97 -23.07
C GLY A 212 22.15 4.66 -22.53
N ASN A 213 21.12 3.90 -22.10
CA ASN A 213 19.90 4.47 -21.52
C ASN A 213 20.21 5.27 -20.26
N VAL A 214 19.59 6.45 -20.12
CA VAL A 214 19.73 7.33 -18.96
C VAL A 214 18.37 7.60 -18.34
N ASP A 215 18.19 7.14 -17.11
CA ASP A 215 17.02 7.44 -16.29
C ASP A 215 17.39 8.48 -15.23
N SER A 216 16.44 9.32 -14.82
CA SER A 216 16.71 10.37 -13.83
C SER A 216 15.49 10.77 -13.00
N SER A 217 15.71 11.32 -11.82
CA SER A 217 14.66 11.96 -11.02
C SER A 217 15.24 13.16 -10.30
N GLU A 218 14.46 14.24 -10.13
CA GLU A 218 14.89 15.47 -9.46
C GLU A 218 13.94 15.76 -8.30
N ILE A 219 14.48 15.79 -7.08
CA ILE A 219 13.72 16.04 -5.84
C ILE A 219 14.26 17.25 -5.08
N PRO A 220 13.38 18.08 -4.49
CA PRO A 220 13.77 18.98 -3.40
C PRO A 220 13.96 18.17 -2.10
N ILE A 221 14.65 18.72 -1.12
CA ILE A 221 14.79 18.12 0.22
C ILE A 221 13.92 18.87 1.22
N VAL A 222 13.03 18.15 1.91
CA VAL A 222 12.25 18.70 3.03
C VAL A 222 13.20 19.23 4.11
N GLY A 223 12.98 20.46 4.57
CA GLY A 223 13.77 21.05 5.66
C GLY A 223 13.49 20.40 7.01
N THR A 224 14.26 20.75 8.04
CA THR A 224 14.03 20.26 9.40
C THR A 224 12.72 20.80 9.97
N ILE A 225 11.80 19.90 10.34
CA ILE A 225 10.49 20.22 10.91
C ILE A 225 10.58 20.62 12.39
N TYR A 226 9.79 21.61 12.84
CA TYR A 226 9.71 22.00 14.25
C TYR A 226 8.37 22.67 14.63
N THR A 227 8.06 22.69 15.93
CA THR A 227 6.94 23.45 16.51
C THR A 227 7.36 24.23 17.75
N ARG A 228 7.04 25.52 17.80
CA ARG A 228 7.23 26.35 19.00
C ARG A 228 6.34 25.94 20.17
N THR A 229 5.23 25.24 19.90
CA THR A 229 4.24 24.86 20.91
C THR A 229 4.83 23.91 21.94
N LEU A 230 5.67 22.97 21.48
CA LEU A 230 6.30 21.96 22.35
C LEU A 230 7.64 22.46 22.92
N MET A 231 8.44 23.20 22.15
CA MET A 231 9.76 23.73 22.58
C MET A 231 9.77 24.51 23.90
N LEU A 232 8.63 24.99 24.38
CA LEU A 232 8.48 25.68 25.66
C LEU A 232 8.36 24.75 26.89
N GLY A 233 8.37 23.42 26.69
CA GLY A 233 8.50 22.44 27.78
C GLY A 233 7.27 22.25 28.67
N TYR A 234 6.09 22.63 28.20
CA TYR A 234 4.84 22.52 28.97
C TYR A 234 4.36 21.07 29.13
N GLU A 235 3.70 20.79 30.26
CA GLU A 235 2.97 19.53 30.47
C GLU A 235 1.78 19.41 29.51
N MET A 236 1.46 18.18 29.09
CA MET A 236 0.26 17.91 28.29
C MET A 236 -1.00 18.06 29.17
N PHE A 237 -1.74 19.14 28.93
CA PHE A 237 -2.95 19.48 29.68
C PHE A 237 -4.21 19.27 28.84
N PHE A 238 -5.02 18.26 29.20
CA PHE A 238 -6.34 18.01 28.60
C PHE A 238 -7.43 17.69 29.65
N ALA A 239 -7.23 18.12 30.89
CA ALA A 239 -8.14 17.89 32.03
C ALA A 239 -9.60 18.36 31.80
N ARG A 240 -9.82 19.35 30.94
CA ARG A 240 -11.16 19.87 30.55
C ARG A 240 -11.57 19.30 29.20
N SER A 241 -12.51 18.36 29.18
CA SER A 241 -12.94 17.61 27.98
C SER A 241 -13.53 18.47 26.84
N SER A 242 -14.16 19.60 27.15
CA SER A 242 -14.73 20.55 26.16
C SER A 242 -13.73 21.56 25.62
N SER A 243 -12.53 21.65 26.20
CA SER A 243 -11.44 22.49 25.68
C SER A 243 -10.71 21.79 24.53
N LYS A 244 -9.91 22.53 23.77
CA LYS A 244 -9.07 21.98 22.68
C LYS A 244 -7.60 21.97 23.07
N PHE A 245 -6.90 20.91 22.71
CA PHE A 245 -5.44 20.92 22.54
C PHE A 245 -5.13 21.40 21.12
N ALA A 246 -4.04 22.15 20.94
CA ALA A 246 -3.67 22.69 19.64
C ALA A 246 -2.15 22.72 19.45
N LEU A 247 -1.68 22.30 18.28
CA LEU A 247 -0.29 22.39 17.85
C LEU A 247 -0.18 23.33 16.66
N ASN A 248 0.69 24.33 16.77
CA ASN A 248 1.04 25.23 15.67
C ASN A 248 2.38 24.76 15.09
N ILE A 249 2.37 24.28 13.85
CA ILE A 249 3.53 23.80 13.10
C ILE A 249 3.98 24.91 12.15
N GLU A 250 5.27 25.21 12.15
CA GLU A 250 5.86 26.23 11.29
C GLU A 250 6.09 25.65 9.88
N LYS A 251 5.78 26.42 8.83
CA LYS A 251 5.99 25.95 7.46
C LYS A 251 7.47 25.69 7.18
N THR A 252 7.75 24.43 6.93
CA THR A 252 9.07 23.85 6.65
C THR A 252 9.32 23.85 5.14
N ALA A 253 10.56 24.12 4.72
CA ALA A 253 10.93 24.17 3.31
C ALA A 253 10.60 22.84 2.59
N ASN A 254 10.01 22.93 1.39
CA ASN A 254 9.65 21.82 0.49
C ASN A 254 8.67 20.76 1.04
N ALA A 255 8.19 20.90 2.28
CA ALA A 255 7.13 20.05 2.83
C ALA A 255 5.78 20.35 2.15
N LYS A 256 5.09 19.31 1.68
CA LYS A 256 3.73 19.40 1.10
C LYS A 256 2.63 19.12 2.12
N TYR A 257 2.91 18.25 3.08
CA TYR A 257 2.00 17.87 4.16
C TYR A 257 2.78 17.52 5.42
N TYR A 258 2.05 17.52 6.54
CA TYR A 258 2.54 17.17 7.86
C TYR A 258 1.61 16.13 8.47
N GLU A 259 2.18 15.24 9.29
CA GLU A 259 1.46 14.30 10.13
C GLU A 259 2.01 14.37 11.55
N VAL A 260 1.15 14.22 12.56
CA VAL A 260 1.55 14.22 13.96
C VAL A 260 0.92 13.03 14.66
N ILE A 261 1.76 12.26 15.37
CA ILE A 261 1.32 11.17 16.23
C ILE A 261 1.62 11.56 17.68
N ILE A 262 0.61 11.47 18.54
CA ILE A 262 0.77 11.57 19.99
C ILE A 262 0.85 10.15 20.56
N ARG A 263 2.02 9.77 21.07
CA ARG A 263 2.25 8.50 21.76
C ARG A 263 2.02 8.67 23.25
N PHE A 264 1.01 7.99 23.79
CA PHE A 264 0.76 7.95 25.23
C PHE A 264 1.43 6.71 25.83
N ASN A 265 2.52 6.89 26.58
CA ASN A 265 3.15 5.80 27.31
C ASN A 265 2.42 5.55 28.64
N TYR A 266 2.33 4.28 29.05
CA TYR A 266 1.80 3.88 30.36
C TYR A 266 2.49 2.61 30.85
N THR A 267 2.25 2.25 32.11
CA THR A 267 2.78 1.02 32.72
C THR A 267 1.64 0.25 33.37
N ASP A 268 1.44 -1.00 32.95
CA ASP A 268 0.66 -1.99 33.70
C ASP A 268 1.50 -2.44 34.90
N LEU A 269 0.96 -2.33 36.12
CA LEU A 269 1.58 -2.80 37.37
C LEU A 269 0.69 -3.89 37.99
N ASN A 270 1.23 -5.11 38.11
CA ASN A 270 0.57 -6.20 38.81
C ASN A 270 0.77 -6.05 40.33
N VAL A 271 -0.27 -5.73 41.09
CA VAL A 271 -0.17 -5.48 42.54
C VAL A 271 0.09 -6.72 43.40
N VAL A 272 0.09 -7.93 42.80
CA VAL A 272 0.35 -9.19 43.51
C VAL A 272 1.80 -9.64 43.35
N THR A 273 2.37 -9.53 42.14
CA THR A 273 3.77 -9.92 41.86
C THR A 273 4.73 -8.74 41.87
N ASN A 274 4.22 -7.50 41.86
CA ASN A 274 4.95 -6.25 41.67
C ASN A 274 5.64 -6.12 40.29
N ASP A 275 5.26 -6.94 39.31
CA ASP A 275 5.75 -6.83 37.92
C ASP A 275 5.24 -5.56 37.23
N SER A 276 6.13 -4.87 36.52
CA SER A 276 5.80 -3.67 35.73
C SER A 276 6.03 -3.89 34.22
N THR A 277 5.00 -3.75 33.40
CA THR A 277 5.09 -3.82 31.92
C THR A 277 4.83 -2.45 31.30
N LYS A 278 5.84 -1.89 30.62
CA LYS A 278 5.69 -0.65 29.85
C LYS A 278 4.91 -0.92 28.56
N ARG A 279 4.00 0.00 28.21
CA ARG A 279 3.18 -0.02 26.98
C ARG A 279 3.02 1.40 26.44
N HIS A 280 2.53 1.50 25.21
CA HIS A 280 2.10 2.77 24.63
C HIS A 280 0.89 2.57 23.70
N VAL A 281 0.20 3.67 23.38
CA VAL A 281 -0.80 3.75 22.30
C VAL A 281 -0.60 5.05 21.51
N ASP A 282 -0.74 4.97 20.18
CA ASP A 282 -0.37 6.03 19.24
C ASP A 282 -1.61 6.65 18.58
N MET A 283 -1.87 7.92 18.85
CA MET A 283 -2.97 8.68 18.25
C MET A 283 -2.45 9.56 17.11
N THR A 284 -2.75 9.21 15.85
CA THR A 284 -2.57 10.17 14.75
C THR A 284 -3.58 11.31 14.88
N LEU A 285 -3.10 12.55 14.72
CA LEU A 285 -3.94 13.75 14.63
C LEU A 285 -4.46 14.00 13.21
N GLY A 286 -4.21 13.06 12.29
CA GLY A 286 -4.44 13.21 10.87
C GLY A 286 -3.34 14.05 10.19
N ARG A 287 -3.61 14.39 8.93
CA ARG A 287 -2.67 15.05 8.03
C ARG A 287 -3.15 16.44 7.65
N ILE A 288 -2.24 17.41 7.64
CA ILE A 288 -2.51 18.80 7.23
C ILE A 288 -1.63 19.20 6.05
N LEU A 289 -2.22 19.84 5.04
CA LEU A 289 -1.51 20.31 3.85
C LEU A 289 -0.82 21.65 4.11
N ALA A 290 0.33 21.87 3.46
CA ALA A 290 1.12 23.09 3.54
C ALA A 290 0.51 24.24 2.70
N THR A 291 -0.67 24.74 3.11
CA THR A 291 -1.42 25.79 2.37
C THR A 291 -1.16 27.21 2.87
N GLY A 292 -0.48 27.40 4.00
CA GLY A 292 -0.11 28.71 4.56
C GLY A 292 1.17 28.64 5.40
N GLU A 293 1.66 29.80 5.86
CA GLU A 293 2.95 29.92 6.57
C GLU A 293 2.96 29.33 8.00
N SER A 294 1.80 29.26 8.65
CA SER A 294 1.62 28.57 9.93
C SER A 294 0.43 27.62 9.81
N LEU A 295 0.59 26.41 10.34
CA LEU A 295 -0.40 25.33 10.23
C LEU A 295 -0.86 24.92 11.63
N ARG A 296 -2.17 24.79 11.83
CA ARG A 296 -2.74 24.54 13.15
C ARG A 296 -3.56 23.27 13.16
N LEU A 297 -3.08 22.26 13.90
CA LEU A 297 -3.85 21.07 14.24
C LEU A 297 -4.56 21.33 15.58
N GLU A 298 -5.85 21.02 15.66
CA GLU A 298 -6.63 21.09 16.90
C GLU A 298 -7.35 19.77 17.16
N VAL A 299 -7.37 19.35 18.42
CA VAL A 299 -8.06 18.14 18.91
C VAL A 299 -8.96 18.57 20.06
N VAL A 300 -10.22 18.13 20.07
CA VAL A 300 -11.10 18.35 21.23
C VAL A 300 -10.69 17.37 22.32
N ASN A 301 -10.47 17.86 23.54
CA ASN A 301 -9.86 17.06 24.60
C ASN A 301 -10.62 15.78 24.93
N SER A 302 -11.95 15.76 24.75
CA SER A 302 -12.80 14.56 24.85
C SER A 302 -12.30 13.40 23.97
N GLN A 303 -11.75 13.68 22.79
CA GLN A 303 -11.24 12.68 21.85
C GLN A 303 -10.05 11.90 22.43
N PHE A 304 -9.23 12.50 23.31
CA PHE A 304 -8.18 11.77 24.03
C PHE A 304 -8.77 10.74 25.01
N TYR A 305 -9.87 11.06 25.70
CA TYR A 305 -10.51 10.12 26.63
C TYR A 305 -11.12 8.94 25.88
N SER A 306 -11.83 9.19 24.76
CA SER A 306 -12.33 8.13 23.87
C SER A 306 -11.20 7.28 23.30
N PHE A 307 -10.18 7.90 22.70
CA PHE A 307 -9.04 7.19 22.12
C PHE A 307 -8.31 6.32 23.16
N LEU A 308 -8.06 6.83 24.37
CA LEU A 308 -7.41 6.06 25.43
C LEU A 308 -8.30 4.91 25.92
N ALA A 309 -9.62 5.14 26.06
CA ALA A 309 -10.56 4.09 26.47
C ALA A 309 -10.62 2.95 25.43
N GLU A 310 -10.75 3.29 24.16
CA GLU A 310 -10.87 2.37 23.02
C GLU A 310 -9.54 1.63 22.75
N SER A 311 -8.40 2.32 22.84
CA SER A 311 -7.09 1.76 22.47
C SER A 311 -6.39 0.98 23.58
N ILE A 312 -6.69 1.27 24.86
CA ILE A 312 -6.09 0.59 26.02
C ILE A 312 -7.02 -0.49 26.60
N GLY A 313 -8.33 -0.26 26.56
CA GLY A 313 -9.35 -1.17 27.11
C GLY A 313 -9.24 -1.37 28.64
N PRO A 314 -10.19 -2.08 29.27
CA PRO A 314 -10.05 -2.48 30.67
C PRO A 314 -8.79 -3.36 30.87
N PRO A 315 -8.20 -3.39 32.09
CA PRO A 315 -7.09 -4.30 32.36
C PRO A 315 -7.56 -5.77 32.24
N PRO A 316 -6.72 -6.71 31.76
CA PRO A 316 -7.13 -8.09 31.52
C PRO A 316 -7.39 -8.90 32.80
N ASN A 317 -7.06 -8.36 33.97
CA ASN A 317 -7.50 -8.85 35.27
C ASN A 317 -7.51 -7.71 36.32
N SER A 318 -8.16 -7.95 37.47
CA SER A 318 -8.33 -6.99 38.57
C SER A 318 -7.03 -6.54 39.25
N ASN A 319 -5.94 -7.29 39.08
CA ASN A 319 -4.68 -7.09 39.80
C ASN A 319 -3.76 -6.09 39.07
N ILE A 320 -4.07 -5.76 37.81
CA ILE A 320 -3.32 -4.79 37.03
C ILE A 320 -3.90 -3.38 37.26
N ARG A 321 -3.14 -2.53 37.95
CA ARG A 321 -3.35 -1.07 37.98
C ARG A 321 -2.51 -0.43 36.88
N ARG A 322 -2.91 0.75 36.38
CA ARG A 322 -2.16 1.44 35.33
C ARG A 322 -1.62 2.78 35.80
N LYS A 323 -0.32 3.02 35.67
CA LYS A 323 0.27 4.36 35.84
C LYS A 323 0.46 4.98 34.46
N MET A 324 -0.16 6.12 34.20
CA MET A 324 0.14 6.90 33.00
C MET A 324 1.57 7.44 33.10
N GLY A 325 2.31 7.35 32.00
CA GLY A 325 3.67 7.86 31.88
C GLY A 325 3.72 9.15 31.08
N TYR A 326 4.87 9.36 30.43
CA TYR A 326 5.09 10.50 29.55
C TYR A 326 4.37 10.35 28.20
N VAL A 327 4.17 11.48 27.53
CA VAL A 327 3.72 11.57 26.15
C VAL A 327 4.90 11.93 25.25
N ASP A 328 4.97 11.30 24.07
CA ASP A 328 5.89 11.70 23.01
C ASP A 328 5.09 12.25 21.82
N PHE A 329 5.57 13.34 21.24
CA PHE A 329 5.00 13.90 20.00
C PHE A 329 5.94 13.60 18.84
N LEU A 330 5.48 12.75 17.91
CA LEU A 330 6.22 12.37 16.71
C LEU A 330 5.69 13.19 15.54
N LEU A 331 6.46 14.18 15.09
CA LEU A 331 6.08 15.04 13.97
C LEU A 331 6.82 14.59 12.70
N TYR A 332 6.09 14.54 11.59
CA TYR A 332 6.61 14.18 10.27
C TYR A 332 6.20 15.20 9.22
N ALA A 333 7.05 15.42 8.22
CA ALA A 333 6.76 16.16 7.00
C ALA A 333 7.17 15.35 5.76
N GLY A 334 6.36 15.38 4.71
CA GLY A 334 6.64 14.71 3.44
C GLY A 334 6.67 15.66 2.25
N SER A 335 7.50 15.37 1.24
CA SER A 335 7.60 16.15 0.01
C SER A 335 6.34 15.99 -0.86
N ASN A 336 6.22 16.82 -1.91
CA ASN A 336 5.09 16.72 -2.83
C ASN A 336 5.07 15.39 -3.59
N GLU A 337 6.23 14.83 -3.91
CA GLU A 337 6.37 13.57 -4.64
C GLU A 337 5.81 12.39 -3.83
N LEU A 338 6.10 12.36 -2.53
CA LEU A 338 5.53 11.38 -1.61
C LEU A 338 4.00 11.54 -1.49
N TYR A 339 3.52 12.78 -1.37
CA TYR A 339 2.09 13.08 -1.31
C TYR A 339 1.33 12.65 -2.58
N GLN A 340 1.87 12.90 -3.77
CA GLN A 340 1.25 12.45 -5.03
C GLN A 340 1.27 10.93 -5.15
N TYR A 341 2.34 10.26 -4.72
CA TYR A 341 2.40 8.80 -4.67
C TYR A 341 1.31 8.22 -3.76
N GLU A 342 1.21 8.72 -2.52
CA GLU A 342 0.17 8.27 -1.57
C GLU A 342 -1.25 8.54 -2.07
N LEU A 343 -1.52 9.69 -2.70
CA LEU A 343 -2.82 9.97 -3.31
C LEU A 343 -3.17 8.95 -4.41
N VAL A 344 -2.23 8.72 -5.33
CA VAL A 344 -2.44 7.82 -6.48
C VAL A 344 -2.53 6.35 -6.03
N SER A 345 -1.85 5.94 -4.97
CA SER A 345 -1.99 4.60 -4.38
C SER A 345 -3.31 4.41 -3.63
N ASN A 346 -3.72 5.38 -2.80
CA ASN A 346 -4.94 5.26 -1.99
C ASN A 346 -6.24 5.37 -2.83
N GLY A 347 -6.19 6.03 -4.00
CA GLY A 347 -7.34 6.16 -4.90
C GLY A 347 -7.79 4.89 -5.62
N GLN A 348 -7.07 3.75 -5.50
CA GLN A 348 -7.23 2.59 -6.39
C GLN A 348 -8.27 1.55 -5.95
N GLY A 349 -9.33 1.99 -5.28
CA GLY A 349 -10.46 1.17 -4.78
C GLY A 349 -11.44 0.70 -5.87
N GLY A 350 -10.93 0.20 -7.00
CA GLY A 350 -11.73 -0.36 -8.10
C GLY A 350 -12.22 -1.78 -7.82
N ILE A 351 -13.46 -2.09 -8.18
CA ILE A 351 -14.07 -3.44 -8.01
C ILE A 351 -13.61 -4.41 -9.10
N THR A 352 -13.28 -3.91 -10.30
CA THR A 352 -12.73 -4.70 -11.41
C THR A 352 -11.20 -4.59 -11.45
N ASN A 353 -10.50 -5.73 -11.45
CA ASN A 353 -9.03 -5.76 -11.54
C ASN A 353 -8.50 -5.52 -12.96
N ASP A 354 -9.38 -5.47 -13.96
CA ASP A 354 -9.02 -5.38 -15.39
C ASP A 354 -8.65 -3.96 -15.87
N GLN A 355 -8.75 -2.95 -14.99
CA GLN A 355 -8.31 -1.60 -15.32
C GLN A 355 -6.81 -1.40 -15.00
N ILE A 356 -6.09 -0.82 -15.98
CA ILE A 356 -4.68 -0.43 -15.82
C ILE A 356 -4.59 0.58 -14.69
N ARG A 357 -4.07 0.14 -13.54
CA ARG A 357 -3.89 0.96 -12.34
C ARG A 357 -2.90 2.10 -12.66
N PRO A 358 -3.27 3.38 -12.51
CA PRO A 358 -2.33 4.48 -12.71
C PRO A 358 -1.25 4.42 -11.63
N VAL A 359 0.02 4.38 -12.03
CA VAL A 359 1.15 4.37 -11.10
C VAL A 359 1.83 5.74 -11.12
N PHE A 360 1.92 6.39 -9.97
CA PHE A 360 2.74 7.60 -9.86
C PHE A 360 4.22 7.24 -10.01
N THR A 361 4.91 7.94 -10.89
CA THR A 361 6.36 7.91 -11.00
C THR A 361 6.88 9.32 -11.22
N ASN A 362 7.93 9.69 -10.48
CA ASN A 362 8.75 10.87 -10.78
C ASN A 362 10.13 10.48 -11.32
N ILE A 363 10.32 9.21 -11.68
CA ILE A 363 11.45 8.72 -12.46
C ILE A 363 11.15 8.96 -13.94
N LYS A 364 12.08 9.61 -14.62
CA LYS A 364 12.02 9.98 -16.04
C LYS A 364 13.01 9.12 -16.82
N GLY A 365 12.50 8.32 -17.75
CA GLY A 365 13.27 7.47 -18.65
C GLY A 365 12.33 6.80 -19.65
N ALA A 366 12.85 5.86 -20.44
CA ALA A 366 12.07 5.23 -21.52
C ALA A 366 11.01 4.25 -20.99
N ASN A 367 11.36 3.44 -19.98
CA ASN A 367 10.44 2.55 -19.27
C ASN A 367 10.83 2.57 -17.78
N THR A 368 10.28 3.52 -17.00
CA THR A 368 10.73 3.75 -15.61
C THR A 368 9.57 3.90 -14.63
N VAL A 369 9.66 3.25 -13.48
CA VAL A 369 8.63 3.30 -12.43
C VAL A 369 9.24 3.41 -11.04
N GLY A 370 8.52 4.05 -10.11
CA GLY A 370 8.86 4.14 -8.70
C GLY A 370 8.92 5.57 -8.19
N LEU A 371 9.56 5.77 -7.03
CA LEU A 371 9.50 7.01 -6.27
C LEU A 371 10.88 7.40 -5.74
N MET A 372 11.37 8.57 -6.16
CA MET A 372 12.28 9.36 -5.36
C MET A 372 11.49 10.43 -4.60
N ALA A 373 11.69 10.57 -3.30
CA ALA A 373 11.05 11.62 -2.50
C ALA A 373 11.95 12.07 -1.35
N SER A 374 11.48 13.06 -0.59
CA SER A 374 12.12 13.43 0.68
C SER A 374 11.11 13.59 1.82
N ARG A 375 11.61 13.52 3.04
CA ARG A 375 10.86 13.70 4.29
C ARG A 375 11.71 14.44 5.33
N SER A 376 11.10 14.81 6.44
CA SER A 376 11.79 15.14 7.68
C SER A 376 10.95 14.67 8.87
N HIS A 377 11.58 14.43 10.01
CA HIS A 377 10.93 14.06 11.26
C HIS A 377 11.55 14.80 12.45
N ASN A 378 10.77 15.04 13.49
CA ASN A 378 11.27 15.60 14.75
C ASN A 378 10.43 15.09 15.92
N PHE A 379 11.10 14.60 16.96
CA PHE A 379 10.48 13.86 18.07
C PHE A 379 10.66 14.61 19.38
N TYR A 380 9.56 15.10 19.94
CA TYR A 380 9.52 15.78 21.24
C TYR A 380 9.13 14.74 22.30
N LEU A 381 10.13 14.15 22.94
CA LEU A 381 9.99 13.00 23.84
C LEU A 381 9.80 13.41 25.31
N ASN A 382 9.21 12.52 26.10
CA ASN A 382 9.12 12.58 27.57
C ASN A 382 8.33 13.77 28.16
N TYR A 383 7.23 14.19 27.53
CA TYR A 383 6.38 15.26 28.05
C TYR A 383 5.50 14.74 29.20
N ASN A 384 5.57 15.38 30.37
CA ASN A 384 4.70 15.05 31.50
C ASN A 384 3.22 15.26 31.14
N ILE A 385 2.34 14.39 31.60
CA ILE A 385 0.89 14.65 31.60
C ILE A 385 0.56 15.42 32.88
N ALA A 386 -0.10 16.58 32.75
CA ALA A 386 -0.38 17.45 33.89
C ALA A 386 -1.22 16.74 34.96
N ALA A 387 -0.94 16.98 36.24
CA ALA A 387 -1.56 16.25 37.36
C ALA A 387 -3.10 16.35 37.37
N GLN A 388 -3.67 17.48 36.95
CA GLN A 388 -5.13 17.65 36.83
C GLN A 388 -5.71 16.79 35.70
N THR A 389 -4.94 16.53 34.63
CA THR A 389 -5.33 15.62 33.55
C THR A 389 -5.35 14.18 34.03
N ILE A 390 -4.40 13.76 34.87
CA ILE A 390 -4.41 12.45 35.53
C ILE A 390 -5.62 12.32 36.46
N ASP A 391 -5.92 13.34 37.27
CA ASP A 391 -7.14 13.39 38.08
C ASP A 391 -8.42 13.26 37.25
N SER A 392 -8.49 13.92 36.08
CA SER A 392 -9.62 13.77 35.14
C SER A 392 -9.68 12.37 34.52
N LEU A 393 -8.55 11.77 34.13
CA LEU A 393 -8.50 10.42 33.55
C LEU A 393 -8.99 9.34 34.53
N ILE A 394 -8.66 9.49 35.82
CA ILE A 394 -9.13 8.58 36.88
C ILE A 394 -10.64 8.73 37.13
N LYS A 395 -11.18 9.97 37.05
CA LYS A 395 -12.57 10.29 37.44
C LYS A 395 -13.58 10.26 36.31
N ASN A 396 -13.16 10.41 35.05
CA ASN A 396 -14.05 10.45 33.89
C ASN A 396 -14.65 9.05 33.63
N PRO A 397 -15.99 8.89 33.55
CA PRO A 397 -16.64 7.60 33.28
C PRO A 397 -16.17 6.85 32.03
N VAL A 398 -15.62 7.57 31.03
CA VAL A 398 -15.06 6.97 29.80
C VAL A 398 -13.74 6.24 30.08
N THR A 399 -12.89 6.77 30.97
CA THR A 399 -11.53 6.27 31.22
C THR A 399 -11.33 5.64 32.61
N SER A 400 -12.27 5.76 33.54
CA SER A 400 -12.22 5.06 34.82
C SER A 400 -12.16 3.51 34.70
N PRO A 401 -12.73 2.84 33.66
CA PRO A 401 -12.52 1.41 33.43
C PRO A 401 -11.07 1.02 33.11
N LEU A 402 -10.20 1.98 32.75
CA LEU A 402 -8.77 1.74 32.48
C LEU A 402 -7.97 1.42 33.76
N ASN A 403 -8.55 1.58 34.94
CA ASN A 403 -7.95 1.29 36.25
C ASN A 403 -6.66 2.10 36.53
N ILE A 404 -6.69 3.39 36.18
CA ILE A 404 -5.57 4.31 36.31
C ILE A 404 -5.33 4.70 37.78
N ILE A 405 -4.05 4.79 38.16
CA ILE A 405 -3.55 5.28 39.46
C ILE A 405 -2.55 6.42 39.25
N LYS A 406 -2.22 7.13 40.33
CA LYS A 406 -1.29 8.27 40.32
C LYS A 406 0.18 7.87 40.28
#